data_AF-A0A8J8MJ82-F1
#
_entry.id   AF-A0A8J8MJ82-F1
#
_cell.length_a   1.000
_cell.length_b   1.000
_cell.length_c   1.000
_cell.angle_alpha   90.00
_cell.angle_beta   90.00
_cell.angle_gamma   90.00
#
_symmetry.space_group_name_H-M   'P 1'
#
loop_
_entity.id
_entity.type
_entity.pdbx_description
1 polymer ?
#
loop_
_entity_poly.entity_id
_entity_poly.type
_entity_poly.pdbx_seq_one_letter_code
_entity_poly.pdbx_strand_id
1 'polypeptide(L)'
;MEEVIGYLKKRNQLVYDINCIKKYIEGGDYDKSLKRAWERYKQELIHINNQIDQIREPQLKAFEEEKDKIVSAIQEHEREIKLLKKQLKELDRLIVKLQTTECLPLA
;
A
#
# COMPACT_ATOMS: atom_id res chain seq x y z
N MET A 1 -8.76 -11.68 -10.73
CA MET A 1 -7.36 -11.52 -11.16
C MET A 1 -7.22 -11.64 -12.67
N GLU A 2 -7.85 -12.66 -13.29
CA GLU A 2 -7.92 -12.80 -14.76
C GLU A 2 -8.54 -11.58 -15.47
N GLU A 3 -9.57 -10.98 -14.88
CA GLU A 3 -10.23 -9.78 -15.41
C GLU A 3 -9.29 -8.55 -15.45
N VAL A 4 -8.50 -8.33 -14.40
CA VAL A 4 -7.48 -7.26 -14.34
C VAL A 4 -6.40 -7.48 -15.39
N ILE A 5 -5.95 -8.73 -15.58
CA ILE A 5 -4.99 -9.08 -16.64
C ILE A 5 -5.59 -8.78 -18.01
N GLY A 6 -6.88 -9.04 -18.21
CA GLY A 6 -7.63 -8.67 -19.41
C GLY A 6 -7.59 -7.17 -19.67
N TYR A 7 -7.93 -6.36 -18.66
CA TYR A 7 -7.86 -4.89 -18.76
C TYR A 7 -6.44 -4.38 -19.06
N LEU A 8 -5.42 -4.93 -18.40
CA LEU A 8 -4.02 -4.53 -18.63
C LEU A 8 -3.54 -4.87 -20.05
N LYS A 9 -3.87 -6.06 -20.56
CA LYS A 9 -3.56 -6.45 -21.95
C LYS A 9 -4.24 -5.48 -22.93
N LYS A 10 -5.53 -5.22 -22.74
CA LYS A 10 -6.32 -4.34 -23.59
C LYS A 10 -5.83 -2.88 -23.56
N ARG A 11 -5.47 -2.39 -22.37
CA ARG A 11 -4.83 -1.07 -22.18
C ARG A 11 -3.53 -0.96 -22.97
N ASN A 12 -2.65 -1.97 -22.85
CA ASN A 12 -1.37 -1.97 -23.55
C ASN A 12 -1.55 -1.97 -25.07
N GLN A 13 -2.52 -2.75 -25.58
CA GLN A 13 -2.87 -2.74 -26.99
C GLN A 13 -3.37 -1.37 -27.46
N LEU A 14 -4.30 -0.75 -26.74
CA LEU A 14 -4.80 0.58 -27.08
C LEU A 14 -3.72 1.66 -27.07
N VAL A 15 -2.80 1.62 -26.10
CA VAL A 15 -1.66 2.54 -26.06
C VAL A 15 -0.78 2.38 -27.29
N TYR A 16 -0.51 1.14 -27.70
CA TYR A 16 0.22 0.85 -28.93
C TYR A 16 -0.51 1.42 -30.16
N ASP A 17 -1.80 1.08 -30.33
CA ASP A 17 -2.60 1.51 -31.48
C ASP A 17 -2.71 3.05 -31.57
N ILE A 18 -2.93 3.72 -30.43
CA ILE A 18 -2.97 5.17 -30.34
C ILE A 18 -1.63 5.78 -30.76
N ASN A 19 -0.50 5.22 -30.32
CA ASN A 19 0.83 5.72 -30.67
C ASN A 19 1.16 5.52 -32.14
N CYS A 20 0.71 4.41 -32.74
CA CYS A 20 0.84 4.17 -34.17
C CYS A 20 0.05 5.20 -34.99
N ILE A 21 -1.19 5.49 -34.58
CA ILE A 21 -2.06 6.46 -35.28
C ILE A 21 -1.60 7.91 -35.06
N LYS A 22 -1.05 8.22 -33.88
CA LYS A 22 -0.61 9.57 -33.49
C LYS A 22 0.30 10.22 -34.55
N LYS A 23 1.20 9.45 -35.16
CA LYS A 23 2.13 9.95 -36.20
C LYS A 23 1.41 10.49 -37.44
N TYR A 24 0.32 9.86 -37.85
CA TYR A 24 -0.49 10.29 -39.00
C TYR A 24 -1.34 11.51 -38.65
N ILE A 25 -1.88 11.56 -37.42
CA ILE A 25 -2.65 12.70 -36.92
C ILE A 25 -1.78 13.96 -36.82
N GLU A 26 -0.57 13.84 -36.25
CA GLU A 26 0.35 14.97 -36.05
C GLU A 26 0.99 15.45 -37.36
N GLY A 27 1.17 14.54 -38.33
CA GLY A 27 1.65 14.89 -39.68
C GLY A 27 0.60 15.59 -40.56
N GLY A 28 -0.65 15.71 -40.10
CA GLY A 28 -1.74 16.30 -40.89
C GLY A 28 -2.28 15.42 -42.02
N ASP A 29 -1.73 14.21 -42.18
CA ASP A 29 -2.07 13.26 -43.23
C ASP A 29 -3.08 12.22 -42.69
N TYR A 30 -4.32 12.66 -42.47
CA TYR A 30 -5.37 11.80 -41.95
C TYR A 30 -6.75 12.16 -42.49
N ASP A 31 -7.58 11.13 -42.68
CA ASP A 31 -8.98 11.30 -43.02
C ASP A 31 -9.88 11.40 -41.76
N LYS A 32 -11.16 11.75 -41.97
CA LYS A 32 -12.16 11.83 -40.90
C LYS A 32 -12.43 10.48 -40.22
N SER A 33 -12.07 9.36 -40.84
CA SER A 33 -12.24 8.01 -40.28
C SER A 33 -11.14 7.71 -39.27
N LEU A 34 -9.89 8.01 -39.62
CA LEU A 34 -8.72 7.83 -38.77
C LEU A 34 -8.78 8.71 -37.52
N LYS A 35 -9.22 9.97 -37.67
CA LYS A 35 -9.47 10.85 -36.52
C LYS A 35 -10.53 10.27 -35.56
N ARG A 36 -11.64 9.76 -36.10
CA ARG A 36 -12.71 9.14 -35.31
C ARG A 36 -12.24 7.86 -34.60
N ALA A 37 -11.43 7.04 -35.27
CA ALA A 37 -10.86 5.84 -34.66
C ALA A 37 -9.91 6.20 -33.51
N TRP A 38 -9.07 7.22 -33.69
CA TRP A 38 -8.18 7.72 -32.66
C TRP A 38 -8.91 8.26 -31.43
N GLU A 39 -9.96 9.07 -31.64
CA GLU A 39 -10.81 9.57 -30.55
C GLU A 39 -11.52 8.43 -29.82
N ARG A 40 -12.05 7.43 -30.55
CA ARG A 40 -12.66 6.24 -29.96
C ARG A 40 -11.68 5.47 -29.08
N TYR A 41 -10.47 5.21 -29.56
CA TYR A 41 -9.46 4.49 -28.77
C TYR A 41 -9.03 5.26 -27.54
N LYS A 42 -8.96 6.60 -27.62
CA LYS A 42 -8.71 7.43 -26.43
C LYS A 42 -9.82 7.30 -25.39
N GLN A 43 -11.09 7.35 -25.81
CA GLN A 43 -12.22 7.17 -24.89
C GLN A 43 -12.22 5.77 -24.28
N GLU A 44 -11.92 4.75 -25.07
CA GLU A 44 -11.81 3.37 -24.59
C GLU A 44 -10.65 3.19 -23.60
N LEU A 45 -9.51 3.85 -23.84
CA LEU A 45 -8.37 3.85 -22.92
C LEU A 45 -8.73 4.51 -21.58
N ILE A 46 -9.43 5.65 -21.61
CA ILE A 46 -9.92 6.32 -20.41
C ILE A 46 -10.86 5.38 -19.62
N HIS A 47 -11.79 4.73 -20.31
CA HIS A 47 -12.71 3.79 -19.69
C HIS A 47 -11.97 2.63 -19.02
N ILE A 48 -11.01 2.00 -19.70
CA ILE A 48 -10.24 0.88 -19.14
C ILE A 48 -9.39 1.32 -17.95
N ASN A 49 -8.77 2.50 -18.01
CA ASN A 49 -8.03 3.03 -16.87
C ASN A 49 -8.94 3.22 -15.66
N ASN A 50 -10.13 3.78 -15.85
CA ASN A 50 -11.12 3.91 -14.76
C ASN A 50 -11.53 2.54 -14.19
N GLN A 51 -11.69 1.52 -15.03
CA GLN A 51 -11.98 0.15 -14.55
C GLN A 51 -10.81 -0.42 -13.72
N ILE A 52 -9.57 -0.20 -14.16
CA ILE A 52 -8.38 -0.60 -13.41
C ILE A 52 -8.32 0.11 -12.05
N ASP A 53 -8.56 1.42 -12.03
CA ASP A 53 -8.50 2.22 -10.80
C ASP A 53 -9.62 1.83 -9.83
N GLN A 54 -10.82 1.55 -10.31
CA GLN A 54 -11.92 1.04 -9.48
C GLN A 54 -11.60 -0.28 -8.78
N ILE A 55 -10.75 -1.12 -9.37
CA ILE A 55 -10.32 -2.38 -8.76
C ILE A 55 -9.11 -2.14 -7.83
N ARG A 56 -8.18 -1.29 -8.25
CA ARG A 56 -6.91 -1.03 -7.55
C ARG A 56 -7.09 -0.23 -6.28
N GLU A 57 -7.87 0.85 -6.31
CA GLU A 57 -8.01 1.79 -5.19
C GLU A 57 -8.59 1.13 -3.92
N PRO A 58 -9.67 0.31 -3.99
CA PRO A 58 -10.18 -0.35 -2.80
C PRO A 58 -9.20 -1.36 -2.20
N GLN A 59 -8.45 -2.08 -3.04
CA GLN A 59 -7.45 -3.04 -2.57
C GLN A 59 -6.27 -2.31 -1.90
N LEU A 60 -5.77 -1.24 -2.52
CA LEU A 60 -4.70 -0.43 -1.96
C LEU A 60 -5.10 0.13 -0.60
N LYS A 61 -6.31 0.70 -0.51
CA LYS A 61 -6.84 1.23 0.74
C LYS A 61 -6.99 0.17 1.82
N ALA A 62 -7.49 -1.01 1.48
CA ALA A 62 -7.60 -2.13 2.43
C ALA A 62 -6.22 -2.56 2.96
N PHE A 63 -5.22 -2.65 2.08
CA PHE A 63 -3.85 -2.96 2.49
C PHE A 63 -3.23 -1.87 3.37
N GLU A 64 -3.46 -0.60 3.07
CA GLU A 64 -3.00 0.51 3.91
C GLU A 64 -3.65 0.50 5.29
N GLU A 65 -4.96 0.26 5.36
CA GLU A 65 -5.69 0.13 6.63
C GLU A 65 -5.18 -1.06 7.46
N GLU A 66 -4.89 -2.20 6.83
CA GLU A 66 -4.34 -3.38 7.52
C GLU A 66 -2.91 -3.12 8.02
N LYS A 67 -2.07 -2.49 7.19
CA LYS A 67 -0.73 -2.06 7.58
C LYS A 67 -0.77 -1.15 8.80
N ASP A 68 -1.65 -0.15 8.81
CA ASP A 68 -1.75 0.82 9.90
C ASP A 68 -2.25 0.16 11.20
N LYS A 69 -3.17 -0.80 11.10
CA LYS A 69 -3.59 -1.63 12.25
C LYS A 69 -2.43 -2.42 12.84
N ILE A 70 -1.66 -3.10 11.99
CA ILE A 70 -0.50 -3.89 12.43
C ILE A 70 0.55 -3.00 13.08
N VAL A 71 0.88 -1.86 12.47
CA VAL A 71 1.84 -0.89 13.04
C VAL A 71 1.38 -0.38 14.39
N SER A 72 0.09 -0.07 14.54
CA SER A 72 -0.48 0.37 15.81
C SER A 72 -0.38 -0.71 16.89
N ALA A 73 -0.65 -1.97 16.54
CA ALA A 73 -0.51 -3.09 17.47
C ALA A 73 0.95 -3.32 17.89
N ILE A 74 1.90 -3.22 16.96
CA ILE A 74 3.34 -3.30 17.25
C ILE A 74 3.73 -2.22 18.27
N GLN A 75 3.34 -0.98 18.03
CA GLN A 75 3.66 0.13 18.94
C GLN A 75 3.08 -0.08 20.34
N GLU A 76 1.88 -0.66 20.45
CA GLU A 76 1.28 -0.94 21.74
C GLU A 76 2.03 -2.04 22.48
N HIS A 77 2.33 -3.16 21.83
CA HIS A 77 3.13 -4.23 22.42
C HIS A 77 4.54 -3.76 22.80
N GLU A 78 5.16 -2.87 22.02
CA GLU A 78 6.45 -2.27 22.40
C GLU A 78 6.36 -1.45 23.68
N ARG A 79 5.27 -0.69 23.89
CA ARG A 79 5.01 0.05 25.13
C ARG A 79 4.81 -0.90 26.31
N GLU A 80 4.01 -1.95 26.14
CA GLU A 80 3.78 -2.98 27.15
C GLU A 80 5.09 -3.65 27.56
N ILE A 81 5.90 -4.08 26.59
CA ILE A 81 7.22 -4.67 26.85
C ILE A 81 8.11 -3.71 27.62
N LYS A 82 8.11 -2.41 27.27
CA LYS A 82 8.91 -1.40 27.97
C LYS A 82 8.44 -1.21 29.42
N LEU A 83 7.14 -1.24 29.66
CA LEU A 83 6.56 -1.17 31.00
C LEU A 83 6.94 -2.39 31.85
N LEU A 84 6.75 -3.60 31.31
CA LEU A 84 7.10 -4.85 31.98
C LEU A 84 8.60 -4.91 32.31
N LYS A 85 9.47 -4.49 31.39
CA LYS A 85 10.91 -4.38 31.65
C LYS A 85 11.25 -3.41 32.79
N LYS A 86 10.49 -2.33 32.94
CA LYS A 86 10.67 -1.38 34.05
C LYS A 86 10.24 -2.00 35.37
N GLN A 87 9.09 -2.67 35.39
CA GLN A 87 8.58 -3.36 36.59
C GLN A 87 9.53 -4.47 37.05
N LEU A 88 10.08 -5.27 36.14
CA LEU A 88 11.09 -6.28 36.47
C LEU A 88 12.32 -5.66 37.15
N LYS A 89 12.84 -4.55 36.63
CA LYS A 89 13.98 -3.84 37.25
C LYS A 89 13.65 -3.30 38.63
N GLU A 90 12.41 -2.88 38.88
CA GLU A 90 11.97 -2.42 40.20
C GLU A 90 11.88 -3.59 41.19
N LEU A 91 11.34 -4.74 40.76
CA LEU A 91 11.33 -5.97 41.55
C LEU A 91 12.75 -6.45 41.89
N ASP A 92 13.67 -6.48 40.92
CA ASP A 92 15.07 -6.84 41.15
C ASP A 92 15.70 -5.96 42.23
N ARG A 93 15.44 -4.64 42.20
CA ARG A 93 15.92 -3.70 43.23
C ARG A 93 15.32 -4.00 44.61
N LEU A 94 14.04 -4.36 44.68
CA LEU A 94 13.38 -4.71 45.94
C LEU A 94 13.94 -6.01 46.52
N ILE A 95 14.18 -7.03 45.68
CA ILE A 95 14.78 -8.30 46.10
C ILE A 95 16.16 -8.07 46.72
N VAL A 96 17.02 -7.29 46.05
CA VAL A 96 18.35 -6.95 46.57
C VAL A 96 18.28 -6.22 47.92
N LYS A 97 17.32 -5.29 48.07
CA LYS A 97 17.10 -4.60 49.35
C LYS A 97 16.67 -5.56 50.47
N LEU A 98 15.73 -6.46 50.19
CA LEU A 98 15.28 -7.43 51.19
C LEU A 98 16.42 -8.36 51.63
N GLN A 99 17.21 -8.86 50.68
CA GLN A 99 18.38 -9.72 50.96
C GLN A 99 19.47 -9.00 51.77
N THR A 100 19.63 -7.69 51.60
CA THR A 100 20.60 -6.90 52.38
C THR A 100 20.09 -6.54 53.78
N THR A 101 18.78 -6.58 54.03
CA THR A 101 18.19 -6.22 55.33
C THR A 101 18.22 -7.40 56.31
N GLU A 102 18.22 -8.64 55.83
CA GLU A 102 18.36 -9.86 56.66
C GLU A 102 19.80 -10.09 57.19
N CYS A 103 20.80 -9.32 56.74
CA CYS A 103 22.21 -9.45 57.13
C CYS A 103 22.67 -8.51 58.26
N LEU A 104 21.76 -7.80 58.94
CA LEU A 104 22.14 -7.02 60.13
C LEU A 104 22.17 -7.93 61.36
N PRO A 105 23.31 -8.10 62.04
CA PRO A 105 23.36 -8.84 63.31
C PRO A 105 22.48 -8.09 64.32
N LEU A 106 21.56 -8.82 64.94
CA LEU A 106 20.92 -8.37 66.18
C LEU A 106 22.04 -8.16 67.21
N ALA A 107 22.32 -6.89 67.51
CA ALA A 107 23.23 -6.48 68.57
C ALA A 107 22.65 -6.79 69.96
#